data_AF-A0A9E4Y344-F1
#
_entry.id   AF-A0A9E4Y344-F1
#
_cell.length_a   1.000
_cell.length_b   1.000
_cell.length_c   1.000
_cell.angle_alpha   90.00
_cell.angle_beta   90.00
_cell.angle_gamma   90.00
#
_symmetry.space_group_name_H-M   'P 1'
#
loop_
_entity.id
_entity.type
_entity.pdbx_description
1 polymer ?
#
loop_
_entity_poly.entity_id
_entity_poly.type
_entity_poly.pdbx_seq_one_letter_code
_entity_poly.pdbx_strand_id
1 'polypeptide(L)'
;ATLTEKDGTEVDVTSSVIASGDSKTFFFQPTTALNNAEYTYVVKAVDAAGNELTTTVTFEKSDRSDFVLGLFAGWNVVSVPSNPLVTDIGSVLSNTGIKQVVAFDATTPSQPWRIASKVGSGPYSSQTTPGLTTITAGPGYWIETSDFEDQKIALEGEAGPGDARPGLTTIATGSGWNLVGVVDQSRKQTQSGNEGATLTRPNADGSGTTNVTVATYFNTVNNGRAYVFNTVQSQFNELATGDSVTIGSGIWVFISPQTGGDLPPIVP
;
A
#
# COMPACT_ATOMS: atom_id res chain seq x y z
N ALA A 1 11.77 -19.65 -26.79
CA ALA A 1 11.78 -19.62 -25.33
C ALA A 1 10.68 -20.55 -24.83
N THR A 2 10.93 -21.28 -23.75
CA THR A 2 9.95 -22.19 -23.14
C THR A 2 9.75 -21.86 -21.67
N LEU A 3 8.52 -22.02 -21.18
CA LEU A 3 8.15 -21.89 -19.78
C LEU A 3 7.57 -23.22 -19.30
N THR A 4 8.07 -23.72 -18.17
CA THR A 4 7.66 -25.00 -17.62
C THR A 4 7.32 -24.83 -16.15
N GLU A 5 6.06 -25.08 -15.78
CA GLU A 5 5.66 -25.28 -14.38
C GLU A 5 6.31 -26.57 -13.87
N LYS A 6 6.74 -26.61 -12.61
CA LYS A 6 7.33 -27.80 -11.99
C LYS A 6 6.40 -29.01 -12.13
N ASP A 7 6.96 -30.13 -12.58
CA ASP A 7 6.22 -31.37 -12.89
C ASP A 7 5.11 -31.22 -13.97
N GLY A 8 5.04 -30.04 -14.59
CA GLY A 8 4.12 -29.72 -15.68
C GLY A 8 4.72 -30.00 -17.05
N THR A 9 3.97 -29.61 -18.08
CA THR A 9 4.42 -29.73 -19.48
C THR A 9 5.16 -28.47 -19.91
N GLU A 10 6.20 -28.63 -20.72
CA GLU A 10 6.89 -27.50 -21.35
C GLU A 10 5.94 -26.76 -22.31
N VAL A 11 5.86 -25.44 -22.16
CA VAL A 11 5.05 -24.56 -23.03
C VAL A 11 5.99 -23.69 -23.86
N ASP A 12 5.84 -23.72 -25.20
CA ASP A 12 6.54 -22.79 -26.08
C ASP A 12 5.90 -21.39 -25.99
N VAL A 13 6.71 -20.41 -25.61
CA VAL A 13 6.30 -19.01 -25.45
C VAL A 13 7.10 -18.08 -26.38
N THR A 14 7.81 -18.64 -27.37
CA THR A 14 8.68 -17.88 -28.28
C THR A 14 7.96 -16.74 -28.98
N SER A 15 6.72 -16.95 -29.45
CA SER A 15 5.93 -15.94 -30.14
C SER A 15 5.45 -14.80 -29.22
N SER A 16 5.48 -15.00 -27.90
CA SER A 16 5.10 -14.01 -26.89
C SER A 16 6.29 -13.20 -26.37
N VAL A 17 7.51 -13.49 -26.83
CA VAL A 17 8.70 -12.72 -26.46
C VAL A 17 8.77 -11.45 -27.30
N ILE A 18 8.86 -10.32 -26.61
CA ILE A 18 9.00 -8.99 -27.20
C ILE A 18 10.47 -8.60 -27.18
N ALA A 19 11.04 -8.26 -28.33
CA ALA A 19 12.42 -7.78 -28.44
C ALA A 19 12.48 -6.24 -28.38
N SER A 20 13.53 -5.70 -27.79
CA SER A 20 13.90 -4.29 -27.92
C SER A 20 14.26 -3.94 -29.37
N GLY A 21 14.19 -2.65 -29.72
CA GLY A 21 14.50 -2.20 -31.08
C GLY A 21 15.93 -2.51 -31.54
N ASP A 22 16.87 -2.64 -30.60
CA ASP A 22 18.26 -3.05 -30.86
C ASP A 22 18.50 -4.57 -30.74
N SER A 23 17.44 -5.35 -30.48
CA SER A 23 17.47 -6.82 -30.30
C SER A 23 18.44 -7.32 -29.23
N LYS A 24 18.70 -6.51 -28.19
CA LYS A 24 19.57 -6.86 -27.07
C LYS A 24 18.82 -7.24 -25.79
N THR A 25 17.57 -6.79 -25.66
CA THR A 25 16.72 -7.07 -24.51
C THR A 25 15.47 -7.78 -24.99
N PHE A 26 15.15 -8.90 -24.35
CA PHE A 26 13.98 -9.71 -24.65
C PHE A 26 13.12 -9.79 -23.40
N PHE A 27 11.83 -9.50 -23.55
CA PHE A 27 10.86 -9.46 -22.47
C PHE A 27 9.74 -10.45 -22.75
N PHE A 28 9.39 -11.25 -21.76
CA PHE A 28 8.26 -12.17 -21.83
C PHE A 28 7.28 -11.85 -20.69
N GLN A 29 6.01 -11.72 -21.04
CA GLN A 29 4.91 -11.58 -20.10
C GLN A 29 3.90 -12.70 -20.32
N PRO A 30 3.56 -13.50 -19.30
CA PRO A 30 2.47 -14.46 -19.39
C PRO A 30 1.15 -13.76 -19.72
N THR A 31 0.39 -14.31 -20.67
CA THR A 31 -0.96 -13.82 -21.02
C THR A 31 -2.04 -14.34 -20.07
N THR A 32 -1.72 -15.41 -19.33
CA THR A 32 -2.54 -15.98 -18.27
C THR A 32 -1.79 -15.88 -16.95
N ALA A 33 -2.52 -15.64 -15.86
CA ALA A 33 -1.94 -15.68 -14.52
C ALA A 33 -1.29 -17.04 -14.27
N LEU A 34 -0.07 -17.02 -13.73
CA LEU A 34 0.64 -18.23 -13.33
C LEU A 34 0.06 -18.77 -12.01
N ASN A 35 0.07 -20.09 -11.85
CA ASN A 35 -0.26 -20.72 -10.58
C ASN A 35 0.87 -20.51 -9.57
N ASN A 36 0.59 -20.81 -8.30
CA ASN A 36 1.67 -20.87 -7.31
C ASN A 36 2.45 -22.16 -7.48
N ALA A 37 3.63 -22.04 -8.08
CA ALA A 37 4.53 -23.15 -8.37
C ALA A 37 5.94 -22.62 -8.64
N GLU A 38 6.90 -23.53 -8.66
CA GLU A 38 8.21 -23.28 -9.24
C GLU A 38 8.11 -23.37 -10.77
N TYR A 39 8.77 -22.45 -11.47
CA TYR A 39 8.82 -22.39 -12.92
C TYR A 39 10.27 -22.39 -13.40
N THR A 40 10.49 -23.04 -14.53
CA THR A 40 11.73 -22.96 -15.30
C THR A 40 11.44 -22.23 -16.61
N TYR A 41 12.15 -21.13 -16.85
CA TYR A 41 12.10 -20.37 -18.09
C TYR A 41 13.42 -20.52 -18.85
N VAL A 42 13.36 -21.06 -20.07
CA VAL A 42 14.52 -21.31 -20.92
C VAL A 42 14.46 -20.41 -22.15
N VAL A 43 15.48 -19.58 -22.32
CA VAL A 43 15.66 -18.73 -23.51
C VAL A 43 16.83 -19.27 -24.31
N LYS A 44 16.59 -19.51 -25.61
CA LYS A 44 17.61 -19.82 -26.60
C LYS A 44 17.69 -18.64 -27.55
N ALA A 45 18.89 -18.10 -27.75
CA ALA A 45 19.16 -16.96 -28.60
C ALA A 45 20.30 -17.27 -29.58
N VAL A 46 20.25 -16.66 -30.76
CA VAL A 46 21.30 -16.73 -31.77
C VAL A 46 21.61 -15.31 -32.21
N ASP A 47 22.89 -14.93 -32.18
CA ASP A 47 23.31 -13.60 -32.65
C ASP A 47 23.49 -13.55 -34.18
N ALA A 48 23.74 -12.36 -34.72
CA ALA A 48 23.93 -12.16 -36.15
C ALA A 48 25.17 -12.87 -36.73
N ALA A 49 26.14 -13.25 -35.88
CA ALA A 49 27.31 -14.02 -36.26
C ALA A 49 27.07 -15.54 -36.16
N GLY A 50 25.88 -15.96 -35.74
CA GLY A 50 25.51 -17.36 -35.56
C GLY A 50 25.94 -17.97 -34.22
N ASN A 51 26.41 -17.16 -33.27
CA ASN A 51 26.72 -17.66 -31.94
C ASN A 51 25.43 -17.96 -31.17
N GLU A 52 25.38 -19.12 -30.52
CA GLU A 52 24.22 -19.56 -29.75
C GLU A 52 24.41 -19.31 -28.26
N LEU A 53 23.33 -18.93 -27.58
CA LEU A 53 23.26 -18.81 -26.13
C LEU A 53 22.00 -19.52 -25.63
N THR A 54 22.14 -20.31 -24.58
CA THR A 54 21.01 -20.80 -23.78
C THR A 54 21.12 -20.25 -22.38
N THR A 55 20.04 -19.68 -21.88
CA THR A 55 19.92 -19.18 -20.50
C THR A 55 18.69 -19.79 -19.86
N THR A 56 18.88 -20.33 -18.66
CA THR A 56 17.81 -20.91 -17.85
C THR A 56 17.66 -20.08 -16.59
N VAL A 57 16.42 -19.68 -16.30
CA VAL A 57 16.05 -18.97 -15.07
C VAL A 57 15.01 -19.81 -14.37
N THR A 58 15.23 -20.10 -13.09
CA THR A 58 14.20 -20.68 -12.22
C THR A 58 13.64 -19.60 -11.31
N PHE A 59 12.33 -19.62 -11.09
CA PHE A 59 11.66 -18.71 -10.18
C PHE A 59 10.45 -19.39 -9.55
N GLU A 60 10.06 -18.95 -8.36
CA GLU A 60 8.86 -19.44 -7.68
C GLU A 60 7.80 -18.34 -7.69
N LYS A 61 6.58 -18.70 -8.09
CA LYS A 61 5.40 -17.88 -7.87
C LYS A 61 4.73 -18.37 -6.59
N SER A 62 4.54 -17.48 -5.63
CA SER A 62 3.85 -17.75 -4.38
C SER A 62 2.81 -16.66 -4.08
N ASP A 63 1.93 -16.93 -3.12
CA ASP A 63 1.02 -15.92 -2.61
C ASP A 63 1.79 -14.86 -1.82
N ARG A 64 1.31 -13.62 -1.94
CA ARG A 64 1.81 -12.52 -1.13
C ARG A 64 1.38 -12.77 0.32
N SER A 65 2.31 -12.63 1.28
CA SER A 65 1.94 -12.62 2.69
C SER A 65 1.08 -11.40 3.03
N ASP A 66 0.09 -11.61 3.90
CA ASP A 66 -0.75 -10.54 4.43
C ASP A 66 0.09 -9.44 5.08
N PHE A 67 -0.38 -8.20 4.97
CA PHE A 67 0.05 -7.13 5.84
C PHE A 67 -0.47 -7.40 7.25
N VAL A 68 0.38 -7.22 8.26
CA VAL A 68 0.03 -7.48 9.66
C VAL A 68 -0.01 -6.15 10.36
N LEU A 69 -1.22 -5.68 10.70
CA LEU A 69 -1.42 -4.44 11.42
C LEU A 69 -1.50 -4.73 12.93
N GLY A 70 -0.49 -4.31 13.67
CA GLY A 70 -0.46 -4.43 15.12
C GLY A 70 -1.48 -3.49 15.78
N LEU A 71 -2.34 -4.03 16.65
CA LEU A 71 -3.31 -3.26 17.42
C LEU A 71 -3.12 -3.50 18.91
N PHE A 72 -3.19 -2.42 19.70
CA PHE A 72 -3.14 -2.48 21.15
C PHE A 72 -4.50 -2.21 21.78
N ALA A 73 -4.78 -2.83 22.93
CA ALA A 73 -5.98 -2.54 23.71
C ALA A 73 -6.10 -1.02 23.96
N GLY A 74 -7.27 -0.46 23.64
CA GLY A 74 -7.52 0.97 23.61
C GLY A 74 -7.54 1.52 22.18
N TRP A 75 -7.15 2.79 22.05
CA TRP A 75 -7.25 3.56 20.83
C TRP A 75 -5.95 3.50 20.01
N ASN A 76 -6.03 3.20 18.72
CA ASN A 76 -4.89 3.11 17.82
C ASN A 76 -5.10 4.01 16.61
N VAL A 77 -4.13 4.85 16.26
CA VAL A 77 -4.19 5.67 15.04
C VAL A 77 -3.29 5.04 13.98
N VAL A 78 -3.91 4.37 13.01
CA VAL A 78 -3.27 3.45 12.07
C VAL A 78 -3.73 3.71 10.64
N SER A 79 -3.09 3.05 9.67
CA SER A 79 -3.51 3.07 8.27
C SER A 79 -3.07 1.82 7.52
N VAL A 80 -3.56 1.65 6.29
CA VAL A 80 -3.10 0.60 5.37
C VAL A 80 -2.24 1.23 4.26
N PRO A 81 -1.05 0.66 3.95
CA PRO A 81 -0.13 1.26 2.98
C PRO A 81 -0.55 1.12 1.51
N SER A 82 -1.50 0.24 1.23
CA SER A 82 -2.09 0.03 -0.10
C SER A 82 -3.56 -0.39 0.08
N ASN A 83 -4.33 -0.41 -1.00
CA ASN A 83 -5.73 -0.81 -0.91
C ASN A 83 -5.85 -2.29 -0.50
N PRO A 84 -6.76 -2.62 0.43
CA PRO A 84 -7.14 -4.01 0.65
C PRO A 84 -7.78 -4.62 -0.59
N LEU A 85 -7.55 -5.91 -0.83
CA LEU A 85 -8.20 -6.63 -1.94
C LEU A 85 -9.73 -6.68 -1.78
N VAL A 86 -10.21 -6.66 -0.53
CA VAL A 86 -11.62 -6.50 -0.16
C VAL A 86 -11.70 -5.34 0.81
N THR A 87 -12.37 -4.26 0.43
CA THR A 87 -12.33 -2.99 1.17
C THR A 87 -13.40 -2.86 2.25
N ASP A 88 -14.35 -3.79 2.35
CA ASP A 88 -15.37 -3.78 3.41
C ASP A 88 -14.72 -3.83 4.80
N ILE A 89 -15.22 -3.04 5.75
CA ILE A 89 -14.62 -2.91 7.09
C ILE A 89 -14.61 -4.25 7.82
N GLY A 90 -15.67 -5.05 7.71
CA GLY A 90 -15.77 -6.36 8.35
C GLY A 90 -14.75 -7.36 7.80
N SER A 91 -14.39 -7.22 6.54
CA SER A 91 -13.37 -8.05 5.88
C SER A 91 -11.95 -7.61 6.23
N VAL A 92 -11.70 -6.30 6.33
CA VAL A 92 -10.37 -5.75 6.64
C VAL A 92 -10.06 -5.81 8.14
N LEU A 93 -11.05 -5.58 8.99
CA LEU A 93 -10.94 -5.47 10.44
C LEU A 93 -11.82 -6.54 11.10
N SER A 94 -11.47 -7.80 10.84
CA SER A 94 -12.22 -8.99 11.26
C SER A 94 -12.04 -9.37 12.72
N ASN A 95 -11.02 -8.81 13.41
CA ASN A 95 -10.77 -9.07 14.82
C ASN A 95 -12.03 -8.72 15.67
N THR A 96 -12.43 -9.67 16.53
CA THR A 96 -13.62 -9.54 17.38
C THR A 96 -13.48 -8.50 18.50
N GLY A 97 -12.25 -8.21 18.94
CA GLY A 97 -11.94 -7.19 19.93
C GLY A 97 -12.12 -5.76 19.44
N ILE A 98 -12.12 -5.53 18.12
CA ILE A 98 -12.37 -4.21 17.53
C ILE A 98 -13.84 -3.81 17.77
N LYS A 99 -14.04 -2.61 18.32
CA LYS A 99 -15.37 -2.08 18.69
C LYS A 99 -15.80 -0.94 17.80
N GLN A 100 -14.86 -0.06 17.46
CA GLN A 100 -15.14 1.17 16.73
C GLN A 100 -13.98 1.53 15.82
N VAL A 101 -14.34 2.06 14.66
CA VAL A 101 -13.43 2.59 13.66
C VAL A 101 -13.91 3.98 13.29
N VAL A 102 -13.00 4.94 13.37
CA VAL A 102 -13.26 6.34 13.05
C VAL A 102 -12.32 6.77 11.94
N ALA A 103 -12.85 7.37 10.89
CA ALA A 103 -12.08 8.10 9.89
C ALA A 103 -12.46 9.59 9.92
N PHE A 104 -11.57 10.43 9.39
CA PHE A 104 -11.79 11.87 9.30
C PHE A 104 -11.64 12.32 7.85
N ASP A 105 -12.73 12.80 7.26
CA ASP A 105 -12.80 13.33 5.91
C ASP A 105 -12.86 14.87 5.97
N ALA A 106 -11.70 15.49 5.85
CA ALA A 106 -11.54 16.94 5.90
C ALA A 106 -12.19 17.65 4.69
N THR A 107 -12.49 16.94 3.61
CA THR A 107 -13.14 17.53 2.42
C THR A 107 -14.61 17.84 2.66
N THR A 108 -15.21 17.29 3.73
CA THR A 108 -16.58 17.54 4.16
C THR A 108 -16.57 18.25 5.54
N PRO A 109 -16.14 19.52 5.64
CA PRO A 109 -15.84 20.16 6.92
C PRO A 109 -17.04 20.32 7.86
N SER A 110 -18.27 20.37 7.34
CA SER A 110 -19.49 20.42 8.17
C SER A 110 -19.76 19.12 8.92
N GLN A 111 -19.27 18.00 8.40
CA GLN A 111 -19.47 16.65 8.93
C GLN A 111 -18.23 15.82 8.61
N PRO A 112 -17.08 16.04 9.27
CA PRO A 112 -15.83 15.40 8.86
C PRO A 112 -15.70 13.98 9.39
N TRP A 113 -16.40 13.64 10.48
CA TRP A 113 -16.30 12.33 11.11
C TRP A 113 -17.06 11.25 10.33
N ARG A 114 -16.41 10.10 10.17
CA ARG A 114 -17.00 8.88 9.62
C ARG A 114 -16.82 7.78 10.67
N ILE A 115 -17.91 7.28 11.25
CA ILE A 115 -17.82 6.34 12.37
C ILE A 115 -18.56 5.04 12.01
N ALA A 116 -17.91 3.91 12.26
CA ALA A 116 -18.49 2.58 12.21
C ALA A 116 -18.21 1.85 13.52
N SER A 117 -19.23 1.17 14.06
CA SER A 117 -19.14 0.42 15.31
C SER A 117 -19.79 -0.95 15.19
N LYS A 118 -19.26 -1.91 15.94
CA LYS A 118 -19.84 -3.25 16.07
C LYS A 118 -19.87 -3.69 17.53
N VAL A 119 -20.70 -4.69 17.80
CA VAL A 119 -20.78 -5.34 19.11
C VAL A 119 -20.33 -6.79 18.94
N GLY A 120 -19.25 -7.16 19.62
CA GLY A 120 -18.64 -8.49 19.52
C GLY A 120 -18.25 -8.85 18.07
N SER A 121 -18.71 -10.01 17.61
CA SER A 121 -18.53 -10.50 16.23
C SER A 121 -19.60 -10.04 15.25
N GLY A 122 -20.50 -9.13 15.66
CA GLY A 122 -21.53 -8.58 14.78
C GLY A 122 -20.96 -7.72 13.65
N PRO A 123 -21.77 -7.40 12.61
CA PRO A 123 -21.34 -6.52 11.53
C PRO A 123 -21.11 -5.08 12.01
N TYR A 124 -20.26 -4.35 11.30
CA TYR A 124 -20.13 -2.91 11.50
C TYR A 124 -21.41 -2.18 11.07
N SER A 125 -21.82 -1.23 11.88
CA SER A 125 -22.94 -0.32 11.62
C SER A 125 -22.44 1.12 11.68
N SER A 126 -22.81 1.92 10.68
CA SER A 126 -22.39 3.31 10.65
C SER A 126 -23.16 4.15 11.68
N GLN A 127 -22.44 5.07 12.34
CA GLN A 127 -22.98 5.98 13.35
C GLN A 127 -23.08 7.43 12.84
N THR A 128 -22.63 7.69 11.60
CA THR A 128 -22.62 9.02 10.99
C THR A 128 -23.30 8.98 9.62
N THR A 129 -23.69 10.15 9.12
CA THR A 129 -24.11 10.33 7.73
C THR A 129 -23.33 11.54 7.19
N PRO A 130 -22.44 11.37 6.19
CA PRO A 130 -22.07 10.12 5.53
C PRO A 130 -21.40 9.09 6.46
N GLY A 131 -21.54 7.80 6.13
CA GLY A 131 -21.02 6.71 6.94
C GLY A 131 -19.62 6.24 6.54
N LEU A 132 -18.95 5.52 7.45
CA LEU A 132 -17.76 4.74 7.10
C LEU A 132 -18.20 3.34 6.67
N THR A 133 -17.89 2.95 5.44
CA THR A 133 -18.26 1.62 4.88
C THR A 133 -17.07 0.84 4.35
N THR A 134 -15.93 1.49 4.14
CA THR A 134 -14.74 0.85 3.55
C THR A 134 -13.45 1.35 4.18
N ILE A 135 -12.43 0.48 4.17
CA ILE A 135 -11.04 0.79 4.47
C ILE A 135 -10.26 0.78 3.16
N THR A 136 -9.50 1.85 2.90
CA THR A 136 -8.67 2.03 1.71
C THR A 136 -7.35 2.69 2.11
N ALA A 137 -6.36 2.68 1.22
CA ALA A 137 -5.19 3.51 1.39
C ALA A 137 -5.56 5.00 1.30
N GLY A 138 -4.82 5.85 2.02
CA GLY A 138 -4.97 7.30 1.99
C GLY A 138 -5.54 7.89 3.30
N PRO A 139 -6.72 7.49 3.77
CA PRO A 139 -7.20 7.88 5.10
C PRO A 139 -6.38 7.24 6.22
N GLY A 140 -6.27 7.94 7.34
CA GLY A 140 -5.92 7.32 8.62
C GLY A 140 -7.19 6.89 9.36
N TYR A 141 -7.05 5.87 10.21
CA TYR A 141 -8.14 5.27 10.97
C TYR A 141 -7.80 5.28 12.45
N TRP A 142 -8.75 5.75 13.27
CA TRP A 142 -8.67 5.69 14.71
C TRP A 142 -9.54 4.53 15.19
N ILE A 143 -8.90 3.45 15.65
CA ILE A 143 -9.53 2.17 15.94
C ILE A 143 -9.50 1.91 17.44
N GLU A 144 -10.66 1.64 18.03
CA GLU A 144 -10.78 1.17 19.41
C GLU A 144 -10.87 -0.37 19.43
N THR A 145 -9.98 -1.02 20.18
CA THR A 145 -10.03 -2.45 20.45
C THR A 145 -9.96 -2.78 21.94
N SER A 146 -10.55 -3.89 22.39
CA SER A 146 -10.41 -4.40 23.76
C SER A 146 -9.18 -5.26 24.02
N ASP A 147 -8.53 -5.76 22.97
CA ASP A 147 -7.43 -6.72 23.07
C ASP A 147 -6.20 -6.27 22.26
N PHE A 148 -5.09 -6.93 22.55
CA PHE A 148 -3.87 -6.84 21.78
C PHE A 148 -3.83 -8.02 20.81
N GLU A 149 -4.28 -7.81 19.58
CA GLU A 149 -4.27 -8.85 18.54
C GLU A 149 -4.07 -8.21 17.17
N ASP A 150 -3.18 -8.83 16.40
CA ASP A 150 -2.83 -8.38 15.05
C ASP A 150 -3.98 -8.57 14.07
N GLN A 151 -4.18 -7.59 13.21
CA GLN A 151 -5.10 -7.71 12.08
C GLN A 151 -4.32 -8.06 10.81
N LYS A 152 -4.60 -9.23 10.25
CA LYS A 152 -4.08 -9.64 8.93
C LYS A 152 -4.95 -9.07 7.82
N ILE A 153 -4.31 -8.46 6.83
CA ILE A 153 -4.97 -7.78 5.73
C ILE A 153 -4.27 -8.11 4.42
N ALA A 154 -5.00 -8.72 3.48
CA ALA A 154 -4.52 -8.89 2.12
C ALA A 154 -4.58 -7.54 1.39
N LEU A 155 -3.40 -7.02 1.01
CA LEU A 155 -3.25 -5.73 0.33
C LEU A 155 -2.83 -5.92 -1.13
N GLU A 156 -3.22 -4.99 -1.99
CA GLU A 156 -2.68 -4.87 -3.35
C GLU A 156 -1.15 -4.73 -3.29
N GLY A 157 -0.45 -5.54 -4.10
CA GLY A 157 1.00 -5.52 -4.27
C GLY A 157 1.46 -4.64 -5.44
N GLU A 158 2.75 -4.72 -5.75
CA GLU A 158 3.37 -4.03 -6.88
C GLU A 158 2.63 -4.33 -8.19
N ALA A 159 2.42 -3.31 -9.01
CA ALA A 159 1.90 -3.50 -10.36
C ALA A 159 3.00 -4.11 -11.24
N GLY A 160 2.68 -5.22 -11.88
CA GLY A 160 3.56 -5.92 -12.80
C GLY A 160 3.51 -5.33 -14.22
N PRO A 161 4.47 -5.73 -15.08
CA PRO A 161 4.38 -5.45 -16.51
C PRO A 161 3.06 -5.95 -17.09
N GLY A 162 2.36 -5.07 -17.81
CA GLY A 162 1.08 -5.31 -18.46
C GLY A 162 -0.15 -5.35 -17.56
N ASP A 163 0.00 -5.06 -16.26
CA ASP A 163 -1.12 -4.55 -15.47
C ASP A 163 -1.60 -3.21 -16.05
N ALA A 164 -2.85 -2.84 -15.76
CA ALA A 164 -3.33 -1.50 -16.03
C ALA A 164 -2.36 -0.50 -15.39
N ARG A 165 -1.98 0.56 -16.13
CA ARG A 165 -0.99 1.54 -15.68
C ARG A 165 -1.33 1.98 -14.25
N PRO A 166 -0.45 1.73 -13.25
CA PRO A 166 -0.76 2.08 -11.88
C PRO A 166 -0.94 3.59 -11.78
N GLY A 167 -2.08 4.01 -11.24
CA GLY A 167 -2.33 5.40 -10.89
C GLY A 167 -1.55 5.78 -9.65
N LEU A 168 -1.22 7.06 -9.51
CA LEU A 168 -0.75 7.60 -8.24
C LEU A 168 -1.90 7.56 -7.24
N THR A 169 -1.67 6.96 -6.07
CA THR A 169 -2.60 7.09 -4.96
C THR A 169 -2.48 8.52 -4.43
N THR A 170 -3.57 9.26 -4.37
CA THR A 170 -3.58 10.63 -3.85
C THR A 170 -4.58 10.73 -2.72
N ILE A 171 -4.30 11.60 -1.76
CA ILE A 171 -5.13 11.78 -0.56
C ILE A 171 -5.74 13.17 -0.66
N ALA A 172 -7.05 13.24 -0.89
CA ALA A 172 -7.76 14.51 -0.91
C ALA A 172 -7.66 15.20 0.46
N THR A 173 -7.47 16.52 0.46
CA THR A 173 -7.23 17.30 1.67
C THR A 173 -8.30 18.36 1.88
N GLY A 174 -8.53 18.70 3.14
CA GLY A 174 -9.30 19.87 3.54
C GLY A 174 -8.42 20.89 4.27
N SER A 175 -8.90 22.12 4.34
CA SER A 175 -8.27 23.14 5.20
C SER A 175 -8.46 22.76 6.67
N GLY A 176 -7.37 22.79 7.43
CA GLY A 176 -7.35 22.42 8.84
C GLY A 176 -6.76 21.04 9.09
N TRP A 177 -7.25 20.35 10.11
CA TRP A 177 -6.79 19.01 10.47
C TRP A 177 -7.24 17.97 9.43
N ASN A 178 -6.33 17.08 9.08
CA ASN A 178 -6.57 15.92 8.22
C ASN A 178 -6.02 14.68 8.94
N LEU A 179 -6.73 13.55 8.89
CA LEU A 179 -6.22 12.27 9.36
C LEU A 179 -5.89 11.40 8.15
N VAL A 180 -4.60 11.22 7.90
CA VAL A 180 -4.09 10.58 6.69
C VAL A 180 -3.25 9.36 7.03
N GLY A 181 -3.26 8.38 6.15
CA GLY A 181 -2.45 7.18 6.25
C GLY A 181 -1.11 7.32 5.54
N VAL A 182 -0.17 6.44 5.90
CA VAL A 182 1.12 6.30 5.21
C VAL A 182 0.94 5.33 4.05
N VAL A 183 1.03 5.84 2.83
CA VAL A 183 0.81 5.10 1.58
C VAL A 183 2.15 4.77 0.94
N ASP A 184 2.29 3.52 0.50
CA ASP A 184 3.39 3.08 -0.35
C ASP A 184 2.95 3.09 -1.82
N GLN A 185 3.41 4.09 -2.57
CA GLN A 185 3.13 4.20 -4.00
C GLN A 185 3.65 3.02 -4.83
N SER A 186 4.74 2.39 -4.38
CA SER A 186 5.30 1.23 -5.07
C SER A 186 4.49 -0.04 -4.80
N ARG A 187 3.76 -0.08 -3.68
CA ARG A 187 3.03 -1.24 -3.14
C ARG A 187 3.95 -2.44 -2.84
N LYS A 188 5.25 -2.20 -2.73
CA LYS A 188 6.27 -3.17 -2.37
C LYS A 188 6.22 -3.52 -0.89
N GLN A 189 6.07 -2.49 -0.06
CA GLN A 189 6.14 -2.54 1.39
C GLN A 189 4.76 -2.77 2.03
N THR A 190 4.02 -3.76 1.53
CA THR A 190 2.63 -4.05 1.96
C THR A 190 2.47 -5.48 2.49
N GLN A 191 3.54 -6.06 3.07
CA GLN A 191 3.56 -7.41 3.63
C GLN A 191 3.83 -7.41 5.14
N SER A 192 3.71 -8.57 5.77
CA SER A 192 3.82 -8.76 7.23
C SER A 192 5.04 -8.11 7.88
N GLY A 193 6.20 -8.13 7.21
CA GLY A 193 7.44 -7.56 7.74
C GLY A 193 7.57 -6.04 7.59
N ASN A 194 6.56 -5.36 7.05
CA ASN A 194 6.64 -3.93 6.74
C ASN A 194 5.93 -3.03 7.75
N GLU A 195 5.02 -3.55 8.59
CA GLU A 195 4.42 -2.75 9.66
C GLU A 195 5.51 -2.26 10.63
N GLY A 196 5.39 -1.00 11.07
CA GLY A 196 6.37 -0.37 11.94
C GLY A 196 7.70 -0.01 11.27
N ALA A 197 7.93 -0.40 10.01
CA ALA A 197 9.12 -0.03 9.26
C ALA A 197 9.04 1.40 8.73
N THR A 198 10.20 2.02 8.51
CA THR A 198 10.29 3.29 7.78
C THR A 198 9.84 3.09 6.33
N LEU A 199 8.94 3.95 5.84
CA LEU A 199 8.59 3.97 4.42
C LEU A 199 9.82 4.38 3.61
N THR A 200 10.12 3.63 2.55
CA THR A 200 11.20 3.98 1.62
C THR A 200 10.66 4.12 0.22
N ARG A 201 11.41 4.79 -0.64
CA ARG A 201 11.09 4.90 -2.07
C ARG A 201 12.31 4.66 -2.92
N PRO A 202 12.14 4.09 -4.13
CA PRO A 202 13.20 4.04 -5.10
C PRO A 202 13.74 5.45 -5.39
N ASN A 203 15.05 5.55 -5.56
CA ASN A 203 15.69 6.75 -6.11
C ASN A 203 15.20 6.98 -7.55
N ALA A 204 15.28 8.22 -8.02
CA ALA A 204 14.84 8.59 -9.37
C ALA A 204 15.57 7.81 -10.49
N ASP A 205 16.80 7.35 -10.22
CA ASP A 205 17.62 6.53 -11.12
C ASP A 205 17.38 5.02 -10.96
N GLY A 206 16.54 4.60 -10.00
CA GLY A 206 16.23 3.21 -9.68
C GLY A 206 17.36 2.44 -8.99
N SER A 207 18.47 3.09 -8.58
CA SER A 207 19.68 2.40 -8.10
C SER A 207 19.68 2.06 -6.60
N GLY A 208 18.69 2.51 -5.85
CA GLY A 208 18.58 2.29 -4.40
C GLY A 208 17.26 2.82 -3.84
N THR A 209 17.14 2.83 -2.52
CA THR A 209 15.99 3.42 -1.82
C THR A 209 16.41 4.53 -0.86
N THR A 210 15.50 5.48 -0.64
CA THR A 210 15.65 6.55 0.34
C THR A 210 14.50 6.53 1.33
N ASN A 211 14.75 6.93 2.57
CA ASN A 211 13.70 7.09 3.58
C ASN A 211 12.80 8.25 3.20
N VAL A 212 11.50 8.04 3.36
CA VAL A 212 10.51 9.09 3.19
C VAL A 212 10.35 9.83 4.51
N THR A 213 10.63 11.13 4.51
CA THR A 213 10.43 12.00 5.67
C THR A 213 9.10 12.73 5.59
N VAL A 214 8.63 13.29 6.71
CA VAL A 214 7.46 14.17 6.78
C VAL A 214 7.53 15.28 5.73
N ALA A 215 8.69 15.93 5.58
CA ALA A 215 8.89 16.98 4.58
C ALA A 215 8.64 16.48 3.15
N THR A 216 9.16 15.29 2.81
CA THR A 216 8.98 14.73 1.46
C THR A 216 7.57 14.19 1.23
N TYR A 217 6.93 13.61 2.26
CA TYR A 217 5.60 13.02 2.17
C TYR A 217 4.50 14.07 1.98
N PHE A 218 4.65 15.24 2.59
CA PHE A 218 3.68 16.33 2.53
C PHE A 218 4.12 17.50 1.63
N ASN A 219 5.11 17.28 0.73
CA ASN A 219 5.71 18.36 -0.07
C ASN A 219 4.74 19.01 -1.09
N THR A 220 3.64 18.34 -1.40
CA THR A 220 2.61 18.82 -2.34
C THR A 220 1.63 19.81 -1.71
N VAL A 221 1.59 19.88 -0.38
CA VAL A 221 0.64 20.70 0.38
C VAL A 221 1.36 21.67 1.33
N ASN A 222 0.70 22.78 1.67
CA ASN A 222 1.18 23.65 2.74
C ASN A 222 0.79 23.05 4.10
N ASN A 223 1.70 22.28 4.69
CA ASN A 223 1.49 21.58 5.96
C ASN A 223 2.12 22.34 7.14
N GLY A 224 1.46 22.25 8.29
CA GLY A 224 1.93 22.72 9.58
C GLY A 224 2.35 21.56 10.47
N ARG A 225 1.80 21.49 11.68
CA ARG A 225 2.14 20.43 12.63
C ARG A 225 1.59 19.07 12.18
N ALA A 226 2.38 18.03 12.44
CA ALA A 226 2.00 16.64 12.23
C ALA A 226 2.15 15.84 13.54
N TYR A 227 1.23 14.92 13.81
CA TYR A 227 1.21 14.10 15.02
C TYR A 227 0.91 12.64 14.70
N VAL A 228 1.56 11.73 15.41
CA VAL A 228 1.21 10.30 15.49
C VAL A 228 0.72 9.97 16.89
N PHE A 229 -0.12 8.96 17.02
CA PHE A 229 -0.60 8.51 18.33
C PHE A 229 0.24 7.35 18.83
N ASN A 230 0.78 7.47 20.04
CA ASN A 230 1.39 6.37 20.76
C ASN A 230 0.33 5.70 21.63
N THR A 231 -0.14 4.51 21.24
CA THR A 231 -1.17 3.78 21.99
C THR A 231 -0.71 3.39 23.39
N VAL A 232 0.53 2.95 23.56
CA VAL A 232 1.07 2.47 24.85
C VAL A 232 1.14 3.61 25.86
N GLN A 233 1.56 4.80 25.42
CA GLN A 233 1.67 6.00 26.26
C GLN A 233 0.37 6.82 26.30
N SER A 234 -0.61 6.49 25.44
CA SER A 234 -1.88 7.20 25.28
C SER A 234 -1.70 8.70 25.04
N GLN A 235 -0.81 9.07 24.11
CA GLN A 235 -0.50 10.48 23.81
C GLN A 235 -0.20 10.70 22.32
N PHE A 236 -0.38 11.96 21.89
CA PHE A 236 0.08 12.41 20.58
C PHE A 236 1.54 12.86 20.66
N ASN A 237 2.36 12.30 19.77
CA ASN A 237 3.76 12.68 19.59
C ASN A 237 3.86 13.52 18.31
N GLU A 238 4.49 14.71 18.42
CA GLU A 238 4.74 15.57 17.26
C GLU A 238 5.82 14.95 16.37
N LEU A 239 5.61 15.02 15.05
CA LEU A 239 6.61 14.67 14.06
C LEU A 239 7.27 15.95 13.53
N ALA A 240 8.60 15.99 13.58
CA ALA A 240 9.39 17.02 12.92
C ALA A 240 9.52 16.74 11.42
N THR A 241 9.87 17.78 10.64
CA THR A 241 9.97 17.69 9.17
C THR A 241 11.01 16.66 8.70
N GLY A 242 12.05 16.41 9.50
CA GLY A 242 13.11 15.44 9.21
C GLY A 242 12.80 14.01 9.65
N ASP A 243 11.72 13.79 10.39
CA ASP A 243 11.35 12.46 10.87
C ASP A 243 10.84 11.60 9.72
N SER A 244 11.19 10.31 9.74
CA SER A 244 10.69 9.33 8.79
C SER A 244 9.21 9.04 9.03
N VAL A 245 8.45 8.80 7.95
CA VAL A 245 7.08 8.29 8.06
C VAL A 245 7.10 6.76 8.18
N THR A 246 6.28 6.24 9.09
CA THR A 246 6.26 4.81 9.44
C THR A 246 5.05 4.11 8.82
N ILE A 247 5.29 2.98 8.17
CA ILE A 247 4.26 2.18 7.53
C ILE A 247 3.26 1.66 8.57
N GLY A 248 1.98 1.74 8.24
CA GLY A 248 0.89 1.37 9.15
C GLY A 248 0.46 2.49 10.10
N SER A 249 1.18 3.63 10.15
CA SER A 249 0.81 4.75 11.01
C SER A 249 -0.30 5.61 10.40
N GLY A 250 -1.22 6.09 11.23
CA GLY A 250 -2.07 7.22 10.88
C GLY A 250 -1.47 8.53 11.42
N ILE A 251 -1.54 9.59 10.63
CA ILE A 251 -0.93 10.88 10.92
C ILE A 251 -2.01 11.96 10.92
N TRP A 252 -2.12 12.69 12.01
CA TRP A 252 -2.85 13.96 12.03
C TRP A 252 -1.95 15.05 11.49
N VAL A 253 -2.35 15.71 10.41
CA VAL A 253 -1.60 16.81 9.81
C VAL A 253 -2.48 18.03 9.62
N PHE A 254 -1.99 19.20 10.00
CA PHE A 254 -2.68 20.46 9.72
C PHE A 254 -2.28 20.96 8.34
N ILE A 255 -3.26 21.20 7.46
CA ILE A 255 -3.05 21.68 6.10
C ILE A 255 -3.72 23.05 5.94
N SER A 256 -3.05 23.96 5.26
CA SER A 256 -3.60 25.27 4.91
C SER A 256 -3.64 25.46 3.39
N PRO A 257 -4.56 26.31 2.88
CA PRO A 257 -4.58 26.64 1.47
C PRO A 257 -3.24 27.23 1.01
N GLN A 258 -2.88 26.94 -0.25
CA GLN A 258 -1.75 27.61 -0.90
C GLN A 258 -2.09 29.08 -1.20
N THR A 259 -1.10 29.86 -1.67
CA THR A 259 -1.29 31.30 -1.97
C THR A 259 -2.43 31.59 -2.97
N GLY A 260 -2.79 30.63 -3.82
CA GLY A 260 -3.94 30.71 -4.73
C GLY A 260 -5.29 30.31 -4.14
N GLY A 261 -5.34 29.87 -2.88
CA GLY A 261 -6.52 29.29 -2.24
C GLY A 261 -6.70 27.78 -2.49
N ASP A 262 -5.86 27.19 -3.32
CA ASP A 262 -5.92 25.77 -3.68
C ASP A 262 -5.53 24.85 -2.52
N LEU A 263 -6.21 23.71 -2.45
CA LEU A 263 -5.91 22.58 -1.56
C LEU A 263 -5.60 21.36 -2.43
N PRO A 264 -4.35 21.25 -2.94
CA PRO A 264 -3.98 20.07 -3.71
C PRO A 264 -4.05 18.81 -2.82
N PRO A 265 -4.28 17.63 -3.43
CA PRO A 265 -4.18 16.40 -2.68
C PRO A 265 -2.73 16.17 -2.24
N ILE A 266 -2.54 15.45 -1.14
CA ILE A 266 -1.24 14.86 -0.84
C ILE A 266 -0.98 13.82 -1.92
N VAL A 267 0.16 13.93 -2.57
CA VAL A 267 0.73 12.87 -3.39
C VAL A 267 1.89 12.31 -2.58
N PRO A 268 1.67 11.20 -1.84
CA PRO A 268 2.68 10.53 -1.04
C PRO A 268 3.96 10.45 -1.83
#